data_AF-A0A0A2A4L6-F1
#
_entry.id   AF-A0A0A2A4L6-F1
#
_cell.length_a   1.000
_cell.length_b   1.000
_cell.length_c   1.000
_cell.angle_alpha   90.00
_cell.angle_beta   90.00
_cell.angle_gamma   90.00
#
_symmetry.space_group_name_H-M   'P 1'
#
loop_
_entity.id
_entity.type
_entity.pdbx_description
1 polymer ?
#
loop_
_entity_poly.entity_id
_entity_poly.type
_entity_poly.pdbx_seq_one_letter_code
_entity_poly.pdbx_strand_id
1 'polypeptide(L)' 'MINKYVIFVYKLFNLKMTPEAERFNGWAAMLGFVAAVGAYVTTGQIIPGWF' A
#
# COMPACT_ATOMS: atom_id res chain seq x y z
N MET A 1 -1.90 -3.92 -39.40
CA MET A 1 -2.85 -4.37 -38.36
C MET A 1 -2.05 -4.73 -37.11
N ILE A 2 -2.35 -4.14 -35.95
CA ILE A 2 -1.72 -4.52 -34.68
C ILE A 2 -2.55 -5.63 -34.03
N ASN A 3 -1.84 -6.68 -33.57
CA ASN A 3 -2.45 -7.86 -32.97
C ASN A 3 -3.09 -7.53 -31.60
N LYS A 4 -4.34 -7.97 -31.39
CA LYS A 4 -5.10 -7.78 -30.14
C LYS A 4 -4.37 -8.34 -28.90
N TYR A 5 -3.62 -9.43 -29.06
CA TYR A 5 -2.80 -10.00 -27.99
C TYR A 5 -1.70 -9.03 -27.53
N VAL A 6 -1.11 -8.28 -28.45
CA VAL A 6 -0.06 -7.30 -28.14
C VAL A 6 -0.65 -6.14 -27.32
N ILE A 7 -1.81 -5.62 -27.71
CA ILE A 7 -2.50 -4.53 -26.97
C ILE A 7 -2.90 -4.97 -25.56
N PHE A 8 -3.39 -6.19 -25.40
CA PHE A 8 -3.73 -6.75 -24.08
C PHE A 8 -2.52 -6.85 -23.17
N VAL A 9 -1.38 -7.33 -23.69
CA VAL A 9 -0.12 -7.40 -22.96
C VAL A 9 0.33 -6.00 -22.51
N TYR A 10 0.29 -5.00 -23.38
CA TYR A 10 0.62 -3.62 -22.99
C TYR A 10 -0.31 -3.04 -21.92
N LYS A 11 -1.60 -3.41 -21.94
CA LYS A 11 -2.56 -2.97 -20.93
C LYS A 11 -2.30 -3.62 -19.57
N LEU A 12 -1.92 -4.91 -19.56
CA LEU A 12 -1.48 -5.61 -18.35
C LEU A 12 -0.22 -4.97 -17.75
N PHE A 13 0.77 -4.66 -18.59
CA PHE A 13 2.01 -4.00 -18.13
C PHE A 13 1.80 -2.56 -17.62
N ASN A 14 0.71 -1.88 -18.03
CA ASN A 14 0.40 -0.51 -17.63
C ASN A 14 -0.77 -0.41 -16.64
N LEU A 15 -0.97 -1.41 -15.78
CA LEU A 15 -1.92 -1.32 -14.69
C LEU A 15 -1.38 -0.39 -13.61
N LYS A 16 -1.89 0.85 -13.57
CA LYS A 16 -1.65 1.82 -12.51
C LYS A 16 -2.85 1.86 -11.56
N MET A 17 -2.59 2.07 -10.28
CA MET A 17 -3.64 2.37 -9.31
C MET A 17 -4.27 3.74 -9.62
N THR A 18 -5.53 3.92 -9.23
CA THR A 18 -6.14 5.25 -9.35
C THR A 18 -5.50 6.20 -8.32
N PRO A 19 -5.43 7.51 -8.60
CA PRO A 19 -4.86 8.48 -7.65
C PRO A 19 -5.52 8.43 -6.26
N GLU A 20 -6.81 8.10 -6.19
CA GLU A 20 -7.56 7.95 -4.95
C GLU A 20 -7.12 6.72 -4.17
N ALA A 21 -6.86 5.60 -4.85
CA ALA A 21 -6.36 4.38 -4.23
C ALA A 21 -4.94 4.58 -3.68
N GLU A 22 -4.06 5.26 -4.43
CA GLU A 22 -2.72 5.62 -3.96
C GLU A 22 -2.78 6.52 -2.73
N ARG A 23 -3.65 7.54 -2.73
CA ARG A 23 -3.86 8.44 -1.59
C ARG A 23 -4.38 7.70 -0.36
N PHE A 24 -5.36 6.82 -0.55
CA PHE A 24 -5.93 6.02 0.54
C PHE A 24 -4.89 5.07 1.15
N ASN A 25 -4.11 4.37 0.33
CA ASN A 25 -3.02 3.52 0.79
C ASN A 25 -1.97 4.33 1.57
N GLY A 26 -1.66 5.55 1.11
CA GLY A 26 -0.77 6.48 1.82
C GLY A 26 -1.29 6.83 3.21
N TRP A 27 -2.58 7.16 3.35
CA TRP A 27 -3.19 7.43 4.66
C TRP A 27 -3.20 6.22 5.58
N ALA A 28 -3.55 5.03 5.06
CA ALA A 28 -3.50 3.80 5.84
C ALA A 28 -2.08 3.50 6.36
N ALA A 29 -1.07 3.71 5.52
CA ALA A 29 0.33 3.56 5.92
C ALA A 29 0.75 4.58 7.00
N MET A 30 0.32 5.84 6.89
CA MET A 30 0.60 6.87 7.91
C MET A 30 -0.07 6.53 9.25
N LEU A 31 -1.32 6.05 9.24
CA LEU A 31 -1.99 5.59 10.45
C LEU A 31 -1.24 4.41 11.11
N GLY A 32 -0.82 3.43 10.31
CA GLY A 32 -0.01 2.30 10.79
C GLY A 32 1.32 2.75 11.40
N PHE A 33 2.00 3.72 10.79
CA PHE A 33 3.23 4.29 11.32
C PHE A 33 3.02 4.97 12.67
N VAL A 34 2.02 5.85 12.77
CA VAL A 34 1.71 6.56 14.03
C VAL A 34 1.32 5.56 15.12
N ALA A 35 0.52 4.54 14.79
CA ALA A 35 0.15 3.49 15.74
C ALA A 35 1.37 2.69 16.22
N ALA A 36 2.30 2.33 15.32
CA ALA A 36 3.52 1.61 15.66
C ALA A 36 4.45 2.44 16.57
N VAL A 37 4.62 3.73 16.29
CA VAL A 37 5.38 4.65 17.14
C VAL A 37 4.70 4.78 18.51
N GLY A 38 3.37 5.00 18.53
CA GLY A 38 2.60 5.12 19.76
C GLY A 38 2.68 3.86 20.63
N ALA A 39 2.59 2.68 20.02
CA ALA A 39 2.76 1.39 20.70
C ALA A 39 4.14 1.30 21.37
N TYR A 40 5.21 1.63 20.64
CA TYR A 40 6.56 1.58 21.20
C TYR A 40 6.76 2.57 22.35
N VAL A 41 6.26 3.80 22.21
CA VAL A 41 6.38 4.83 23.26
C VAL A 41 5.61 4.44 24.53
N THR A 42 4.45 3.79 24.39
CA THR A 42 3.58 3.47 25.54
C THR A 42 3.91 2.14 26.20
N THR A 43 4.37 1.16 25.43
CA THR A 43 4.57 -0.22 25.92
C THR A 43 6.02 -0.70 25.86
N GLY A 44 6.91 0.04 25.19
CA GLY A 44 8.27 -0.42 24.87
C GLY A 44 8.33 -1.46 23.75
N GLN A 45 7.20 -1.82 23.14
CA GLN A 45 7.09 -2.84 22.09
C GLN A 45 6.40 -2.28 20.84
N ILE A 46 6.90 -2.63 19.65
CA ILE A 46 6.26 -2.22 18.38
C ILE A 46 4.93 -2.97 18.17
N ILE A 47 4.87 -4.24 18.57
CA ILE A 47 3.66 -5.06 18.58
C ILE A 47 3.47 -5.61 20.00
N PRO A 48 2.68 -4.94 20.85
CA PRO A 48 2.51 -5.32 22.24
C PRO A 48 1.81 -6.69 22.36
N GLY A 49 2.28 -7.53 23.28
CA GLY A 49 1.64 -8.82 23.60
C GLY A 49 1.83 -9.94 22.56
N TRP A 50 2.76 -9.78 21.62
CA TRP A 50 3.13 -10.83 20.65
C TRP A 50 4.25 -11.77 21.15
N PHE A 51 4.73 -11.60 22.39
CA PHE A 51 5.55 -12.56 23.16
C PHE A 51 5.26 -12.41 24.66
#